data_AF-A0A850WWS5-F1
#
_entry.id   AF-A0A850WWS5-F1
#
_cell.length_a   1.000
_cell.length_b   1.000
_cell.length_c   1.000
_cell.angle_alpha   90.00
_cell.angle_beta   90.00
_cell.angle_gamma   90.00
#
_symmetry.space_group_name_H-M   'P 1'
#
loop_
_entity.id
_entity.type
_entity.pdbx_description
1 polymer ?
#
loop_
_entity_poly.entity_id
_entity_poly.type
_entity_poly.pdbx_seq_one_letter_code
_entity_poly.pdbx_strand_id
1 'polypeptide(L)'
;QFRENLQDVLPSLPSQDDYFLLKWLRARCFDLPKSEAMLRKVIRKYMSGGMCGYDREGSPVWYEIIGPLDAKGLLYSASKQDLLKNKFRDCEVLRHECEKQSQKLGKKIEMVMMVYDCEGLSLKHLWKPAVETYSELLTMFEENYPESLKHLFIVKGEFSPGVPIPPQPGADPTLTPPHPPPAPRIFPVAYNLVKHFLSEDTRKKVVVLGSNWKEVLQQHIDPAQIPVEYGGTLTDPDGDPKCSSKINYGGDVPQHYYMRDQLTQQYEHTVVVNRGSSHQVEYEILFP
;
A
#
# COMPACT_ATOMS: atom_id res chain seq x y z
N GLN A 1 -29.45 15.70 6.98
CA GLN A 1 -29.36 14.23 6.82
C GLN A 1 -28.07 13.73 6.15
N PHE A 2 -27.89 13.68 4.82
CA PHE A 2 -26.65 13.07 4.27
C PHE A 2 -25.35 13.74 4.77
N ARG A 3 -25.33 15.07 4.77
CA ARG A 3 -24.25 15.90 5.33
C ARG A 3 -24.04 15.62 6.83
N GLU A 4 -25.13 15.44 7.56
CA GLU A 4 -25.14 15.22 9.01
C GLU A 4 -24.61 13.84 9.38
N ASN A 5 -24.98 12.80 8.62
CA ASN A 5 -24.43 11.45 8.74
C ASN A 5 -22.91 11.38 8.46
N LEU A 6 -22.37 12.38 7.75
CA LEU A 6 -20.96 12.46 7.38
C LEU A 6 -20.19 13.44 8.25
N GLN A 7 -20.77 13.97 9.32
CA GLN A 7 -20.18 15.07 10.09
C GLN A 7 -18.77 14.76 10.63
N ASP A 8 -18.50 13.49 10.93
CA ASP A 8 -17.19 12.96 11.34
C ASP A 8 -16.13 12.97 10.21
N VAL A 9 -16.56 12.87 8.94
CA VAL A 9 -15.66 12.85 7.77
C VAL A 9 -15.76 14.09 6.88
N LEU A 10 -16.76 14.95 7.03
CA LEU A 10 -16.91 16.20 6.26
C LEU A 10 -15.63 17.08 6.28
N PRO A 11 -14.93 17.25 7.42
CA PRO A 11 -13.68 18.02 7.45
C PRO A 11 -12.53 17.40 6.67
N SER A 12 -12.67 16.15 6.18
CA SER A 12 -11.67 15.49 5.33
C SER A 12 -12.01 15.47 3.85
N LEU A 13 -13.27 15.73 3.49
CA LEU A 13 -13.69 15.66 2.11
C LEU A 13 -13.08 16.80 1.27
N PRO A 14 -12.75 16.52 0.00
CA PRO A 14 -12.13 17.51 -0.91
C PRO A 14 -13.04 18.70 -1.23
N SER A 15 -14.35 18.56 -1.03
CA SER A 15 -15.28 19.68 -1.00
C SER A 15 -16.44 19.35 -0.05
N GLN A 16 -16.92 20.39 0.63
CA GLN A 16 -18.10 20.33 1.47
C GLN A 16 -19.29 21.01 0.81
N ASP A 17 -19.23 21.40 -0.46
CA ASP A 17 -20.37 21.98 -1.16
C ASP A 17 -21.47 20.94 -1.43
N ASP A 18 -22.68 21.43 -1.68
CA ASP A 18 -23.83 20.55 -1.98
C ASP A 18 -23.63 19.80 -3.30
N TYR A 19 -22.89 20.36 -4.26
CA TYR A 19 -22.67 19.75 -5.56
C TYR A 19 -21.85 18.45 -5.45
N PHE A 20 -20.84 18.43 -4.59
CA PHE A 20 -20.02 17.27 -4.25
C PHE A 20 -20.85 16.19 -3.58
N LEU A 21 -21.59 16.52 -2.52
CA LEU A 21 -22.43 15.55 -1.79
C LEU A 21 -23.56 14.99 -2.66
N LEU A 22 -24.15 15.82 -3.53
CA LEU A 22 -25.19 15.39 -4.46
C LEU A 22 -24.68 14.42 -5.53
N LYS A 23 -23.38 14.39 -5.87
CA LYS A 23 -22.84 13.35 -6.77
C LYS A 23 -23.02 11.96 -6.18
N TRP A 24 -22.71 11.79 -4.89
CA TRP A 24 -22.83 10.52 -4.16
C TRP A 24 -24.28 10.12 -3.93
N LEU A 25 -25.15 11.09 -3.67
CA LEU A 25 -26.59 10.87 -3.59
C LEU A 25 -27.17 10.43 -4.93
N ARG A 26 -26.91 11.18 -6.01
CA ARG A 26 -27.39 10.82 -7.36
C ARG A 26 -26.89 9.45 -7.81
N ALA A 27 -25.63 9.11 -7.53
CA ALA A 27 -25.04 7.81 -7.86
C ALA A 27 -25.75 6.61 -7.21
N ARG A 28 -26.55 6.84 -6.16
CA ARG A 28 -27.34 5.80 -5.48
C ARG A 28 -28.81 6.16 -5.37
N CYS A 29 -29.33 6.95 -6.30
CA CYS A 29 -30.75 7.33 -6.35
C CYS A 29 -31.25 7.94 -5.02
N PHE A 30 -30.40 8.75 -4.37
CA PHE A 30 -30.64 9.39 -3.08
C PHE A 30 -30.89 8.41 -1.91
N ASP A 31 -30.48 7.14 -2.06
CA ASP A 31 -30.43 6.16 -0.98
C ASP A 31 -29.31 6.53 0.00
N LEU A 32 -29.69 7.14 1.13
CA LEU A 32 -28.76 7.69 2.12
C LEU A 32 -27.75 6.64 2.64
N PRO A 33 -28.16 5.44 3.12
CA PRO A 33 -27.22 4.42 3.56
C PRO A 33 -26.25 3.98 2.46
N LYS A 34 -26.71 3.78 1.21
CA LYS A 34 -25.83 3.35 0.12
C LYS A 34 -24.90 4.45 -0.34
N SER A 35 -25.32 5.71 -0.35
CA SER A 35 -24.48 6.86 -0.67
C SER A 35 -23.39 7.07 0.39
N GLU A 36 -23.74 6.89 1.66
CA GLU A 36 -22.82 7.06 2.78
C GLU A 36 -21.77 5.94 2.76
N ALA A 37 -22.26 4.70 2.60
CA ALA A 37 -21.41 3.55 2.42
C ALA A 37 -20.49 3.75 1.22
N MET A 38 -21.00 4.19 0.06
CA MET A 38 -20.17 4.41 -1.13
C MET A 38 -19.03 5.41 -0.87
N LEU A 39 -19.32 6.52 -0.19
CA LEU A 39 -18.34 7.53 0.16
C LEU A 39 -17.28 7.00 1.16
N ARG A 40 -17.69 6.20 2.15
CA ARG A 40 -16.79 5.64 3.17
C ARG A 40 -16.06 4.36 2.74
N LYS A 41 -16.56 3.64 1.72
CA LYS A 41 -16.19 2.24 1.44
C LYS A 41 -15.00 2.08 0.51
N VAL A 42 -14.68 3.05 -0.35
CA VAL A 42 -13.59 2.85 -1.32
C VAL A 42 -12.23 2.67 -0.63
N ILE A 43 -11.89 3.54 0.32
CA ILE A 43 -10.63 3.43 1.08
C ILE A 43 -10.65 2.16 1.93
N ARG A 44 -11.72 1.93 2.71
CA ARG A 44 -11.81 0.74 3.57
C ARG A 44 -11.77 -0.59 2.81
N LYS A 45 -12.25 -0.62 1.57
CA LYS A 45 -12.37 -1.85 0.76
C LYS A 45 -11.13 -2.13 -0.07
N TYR A 46 -10.42 -1.11 -0.55
CA TYR A 46 -9.32 -1.28 -1.51
C TYR A 46 -7.96 -0.78 -1.00
N MET A 47 -7.91 -0.06 0.13
CA MET A 47 -6.64 0.25 0.79
C MET A 47 -6.15 -1.00 1.50
N SER A 48 -5.00 -1.50 1.07
CA SER A 48 -4.38 -2.70 1.61
C SER A 48 -3.90 -2.52 3.05
N GLY A 49 -3.71 -3.66 3.69
CA GLY A 49 -3.10 -3.81 4.99
C GLY A 49 -4.10 -3.98 6.13
N GLY A 50 -3.55 -4.21 7.31
CA GLY A 50 -4.34 -4.42 8.52
C GLY A 50 -3.51 -4.98 9.67
N MET A 51 -4.05 -4.85 10.88
CA MET A 51 -3.45 -5.38 12.10
C MET A 51 -3.87 -6.84 12.30
N CYS A 52 -2.91 -7.74 12.47
CA CYS A 52 -3.20 -9.16 12.71
C CYS A 52 -2.15 -9.79 13.62
N GLY A 53 -2.56 -10.22 14.81
CA GLY A 53 -1.68 -10.89 15.76
C GLY A 53 -0.71 -9.96 16.49
N TYR A 54 0.10 -10.57 17.35
CA TYR A 54 1.11 -9.90 18.16
C TYR A 54 2.43 -10.69 18.08
N ASP A 55 3.55 -9.98 18.14
CA ASP A 55 4.86 -10.61 18.25
C ASP A 55 5.02 -11.34 19.60
N ARG A 56 6.12 -12.08 19.75
CA ARG A 56 6.39 -12.85 20.98
C ARG A 56 6.47 -12.00 22.25
N GLU A 57 6.70 -10.69 22.13
CA GLU A 57 6.76 -9.76 23.25
C GLU A 57 5.45 -9.02 23.50
N GLY A 58 4.44 -9.22 22.66
CA GLY A 58 3.12 -8.61 22.76
C GLY A 58 2.93 -7.35 21.92
N SER A 59 3.90 -6.97 21.09
CA SER A 59 3.80 -5.84 20.16
C SER A 59 2.82 -6.16 19.03
N PRO A 60 1.87 -5.28 18.68
CA PRO A 60 0.97 -5.51 17.55
C PRO A 60 1.74 -5.67 16.23
N VAL A 61 1.24 -6.55 15.35
CA VAL A 61 1.81 -6.76 14.01
C VAL A 61 0.89 -6.16 12.95
N TRP A 62 1.43 -5.28 12.11
CA TRP A 62 0.75 -4.69 10.97
C TRP A 62 1.25 -5.29 9.66
N TYR A 63 0.34 -5.72 8.80
CA TYR A 63 0.64 -6.21 7.46
C TYR A 63 0.32 -5.13 6.43
N GLU A 64 1.21 -4.92 5.47
CA GLU A 64 0.99 -4.04 4.31
C GLU A 64 1.20 -4.82 3.01
N ILE A 65 0.20 -4.83 2.12
CA ILE A 65 0.16 -5.71 0.94
C ILE A 65 0.30 -4.88 -0.34
N ILE A 66 1.50 -4.87 -0.94
CA ILE A 66 1.84 -3.88 -1.97
C ILE A 66 1.32 -4.26 -3.36
N GLY A 67 1.58 -5.47 -3.86
CA GLY A 67 1.26 -5.85 -5.24
C GLY A 67 -0.18 -5.59 -5.72
N PRO A 68 -1.21 -5.94 -4.93
CA PRO A 68 -2.61 -5.71 -5.32
C PRO A 68 -3.10 -4.29 -5.04
N LEU A 69 -2.28 -3.39 -4.50
CA LEU A 69 -2.67 -2.01 -4.22
C LEU A 69 -2.85 -1.21 -5.53
N ASP A 70 -4.09 -0.84 -5.83
CA ASP A 70 -4.40 0.06 -6.94
C ASP A 70 -4.28 1.54 -6.50
N ALA A 71 -3.04 2.01 -6.39
CA ALA A 71 -2.74 3.38 -5.98
C ALA A 71 -3.37 4.44 -6.91
N LYS A 72 -3.46 4.14 -8.22
CA LYS A 72 -4.06 5.05 -9.20
C LYS A 72 -5.57 5.15 -9.02
N GLY A 73 -6.25 4.00 -8.91
CA GLY A 73 -7.68 3.97 -8.67
C GLY A 73 -8.06 4.60 -7.34
N LEU A 74 -7.27 4.40 -6.28
CA LEU A 74 -7.46 5.08 -4.99
C LEU A 74 -7.32 6.61 -5.13
N LEU A 75 -6.27 7.09 -5.79
CA LEU A 75 -6.07 8.53 -5.99
C LEU A 75 -7.07 9.17 -6.96
N TYR A 76 -7.73 8.41 -7.81
CA TYR A 76 -8.87 8.90 -8.60
C TYR A 76 -10.19 8.84 -7.83
N SER A 77 -10.30 7.99 -6.81
CA SER A 77 -11.53 7.75 -6.06
C SER A 77 -11.60 8.41 -4.69
N ALA A 78 -10.48 8.89 -4.15
CA ALA A 78 -10.37 9.53 -2.84
C ALA A 78 -9.39 10.70 -2.89
N SER A 79 -9.51 11.67 -2.00
CA SER A 79 -8.50 12.73 -1.90
C SER A 79 -7.21 12.19 -1.25
N LYS A 80 -6.07 12.82 -1.54
CA LYS A 80 -4.80 12.52 -0.87
C LYS A 80 -4.93 12.67 0.66
N GLN A 81 -5.66 13.70 1.11
CA GLN A 81 -5.92 13.96 2.53
C GLN A 81 -6.74 12.84 3.19
N ASP A 82 -7.71 12.24 2.49
CA ASP A 82 -8.49 11.12 3.02
C ASP A 82 -7.61 9.86 3.18
N LEU A 83 -6.68 9.62 2.24
CA LEU A 83 -5.72 8.51 2.36
C LEU A 83 -4.76 8.71 3.54
N LEU A 84 -4.25 9.93 3.72
CA LEU A 84 -3.43 10.33 4.88
C LEU A 84 -4.19 10.14 6.19
N LYS A 85 -5.43 10.65 6.28
CA LYS A 85 -6.28 10.49 7.47
C LYS A 85 -6.59 9.03 7.79
N ASN A 86 -6.76 8.17 6.77
CA ASN A 86 -6.92 6.74 7.01
C ASN A 86 -5.67 6.15 7.65
N LYS A 87 -4.46 6.45 7.17
CA LYS A 87 -3.23 5.94 7.80
C LYS A 87 -2.97 6.53 9.19
N PHE A 88 -3.30 7.79 9.44
CA PHE A 88 -3.31 8.35 10.80
C PHE A 88 -4.22 7.54 11.73
N ARG A 89 -5.44 7.23 11.28
CA ARG A 89 -6.36 6.39 12.07
C ARG A 89 -5.75 5.02 12.35
N ASP A 90 -5.11 4.41 11.36
CA ASP A 90 -4.46 3.10 11.55
C ASP A 90 -3.32 3.18 12.59
N CYS A 91 -2.56 4.27 12.63
CA CYS A 91 -1.55 4.53 13.66
C CYS A 91 -2.16 4.69 15.06
N GLU A 92 -3.27 5.42 15.19
CA GLU A 92 -3.99 5.55 16.47
C GLU A 92 -4.57 4.23 16.96
N VAL A 93 -5.08 3.39 16.04
CA VAL A 93 -5.55 2.03 16.36
C VAL A 93 -4.41 1.19 16.92
N LEU A 94 -3.24 1.22 16.27
CA LEU A 94 -2.05 0.51 16.74
C LEU A 94 -1.58 1.02 18.11
N ARG A 95 -1.56 2.34 18.32
CA ARG A 95 -1.20 2.95 19.61
C ARG A 95 -2.14 2.50 20.72
N HIS A 96 -3.44 2.51 20.46
CA HIS A 96 -4.43 2.03 21.42
C HIS A 96 -4.29 0.53 21.69
N GLU A 97 -3.93 -0.26 20.68
CA GLU A 97 -3.67 -1.68 20.86
C GLU A 97 -2.41 -1.95 21.72
N CYS A 98 -1.36 -1.14 21.56
CA CYS A 98 -0.20 -1.15 22.44
C CYS A 98 -0.59 -0.85 23.91
N GLU A 99 -1.50 0.09 24.17
CA GLU A 99 -2.01 0.37 25.53
C GLU A 99 -2.73 -0.85 26.13
N LYS A 100 -3.62 -1.50 25.36
CA LYS A 100 -4.32 -2.72 25.81
C LYS A 100 -3.35 -3.84 26.12
N GLN A 101 -2.39 -4.08 25.23
CA GLN A 101 -1.36 -5.09 25.43
C GLN A 101 -0.49 -4.76 26.65
N SER A 102 -0.23 -3.48 26.90
CA SER A 102 0.49 -3.05 28.09
C SER A 102 -0.23 -3.44 29.38
N GLN A 103 -1.53 -3.16 29.44
CA GLN A 103 -2.37 -3.50 30.59
C GLN A 103 -2.48 -5.02 30.78
N LYS A 104 -2.69 -5.75 29.68
CA LYS A 104 -2.84 -7.21 29.69
C LYS A 104 -1.58 -7.93 30.17
N LEU A 105 -0.40 -7.44 29.78
CA LEU A 105 0.87 -8.10 30.06
C LEU A 105 1.61 -7.54 31.29
N GLY A 106 1.11 -6.45 31.89
CA GLY A 106 1.75 -5.80 33.03
C GLY A 106 3.12 -5.19 32.71
N LYS A 107 3.42 -4.94 31.43
CA LYS A 107 4.67 -4.33 30.96
C LYS A 107 4.36 -3.32 29.87
N LYS A 108 5.21 -2.29 29.70
CA LYS A 108 5.00 -1.27 28.66
C LYS A 108 5.19 -1.88 27.26
N ILE A 109 4.18 -1.75 26.42
CA ILE A 109 4.19 -1.99 24.97
C ILE A 109 3.91 -0.66 24.29
N GLU A 110 4.78 -0.23 23.39
CA GLU A 110 4.62 1.03 22.66
C GLU A 110 5.18 0.99 21.24
N MET A 111 5.89 -0.08 20.88
CA MET A 111 6.41 -0.27 19.53
C MET A 111 5.57 -1.30 18.77
N VAL A 112 5.58 -1.21 17.44
CA VAL A 112 4.86 -2.12 16.53
C VAL A 112 5.82 -2.83 15.60
N MET A 113 5.45 -4.04 15.18
CA MET A 113 6.13 -4.77 14.12
C MET A 113 5.37 -4.60 12.81
N MET A 114 6.08 -4.36 11.71
CA MET A 114 5.49 -4.24 10.39
C MET A 114 5.99 -5.34 9.46
N VAL A 115 5.08 -5.95 8.69
CA VAL A 115 5.37 -6.93 7.64
C VAL A 115 4.91 -6.34 6.31
N TYR A 116 5.87 -6.03 5.46
CA TYR A 116 5.65 -5.46 4.13
C TYR A 116 5.77 -6.57 3.09
N ASP A 117 4.64 -6.94 2.52
CA ASP A 117 4.55 -7.90 1.44
C ASP A 117 4.74 -7.19 0.10
N CYS A 118 5.93 -7.34 -0.47
CA CYS A 118 6.29 -6.73 -1.76
C CYS A 118 6.08 -7.67 -2.95
N GLU A 119 5.40 -8.80 -2.79
CA GLU A 119 5.02 -9.64 -3.93
C GLU A 119 4.14 -8.84 -4.90
N GLY A 120 4.46 -8.90 -6.19
CA GLY A 120 3.73 -8.15 -7.23
C GLY A 120 4.04 -6.65 -7.32
N LEU A 121 5.01 -6.14 -6.52
CA LEU A 121 5.57 -4.81 -6.73
C LEU A 121 6.05 -4.70 -8.18
N SER A 122 5.74 -3.57 -8.82
CA SER A 122 5.92 -3.35 -10.25
C SER A 122 5.86 -1.86 -10.61
N LEU A 123 6.15 -1.52 -11.86
CA LEU A 123 6.21 -0.13 -12.35
C LEU A 123 4.93 0.67 -12.11
N LYS A 124 3.75 0.04 -11.99
CA LYS A 124 2.49 0.74 -11.69
C LYS A 124 2.54 1.50 -10.35
N HIS A 125 3.32 1.00 -9.39
CA HIS A 125 3.49 1.59 -8.07
C HIS A 125 4.48 2.77 -8.07
N LEU A 126 5.28 2.91 -9.13
CA LEU A 126 6.23 4.02 -9.29
C LEU A 126 5.60 5.24 -9.97
N TRP A 127 4.28 5.25 -10.15
CA TRP A 127 3.57 6.40 -10.68
C TRP A 127 3.78 7.60 -9.74
N LYS A 128 4.32 8.71 -10.28
CA LYS A 128 4.76 9.87 -9.49
C LYS A 128 3.77 10.34 -8.41
N PRO A 129 2.47 10.56 -8.68
CA PRO A 129 1.51 10.93 -7.64
C PRO A 129 1.33 9.89 -6.54
N ALA A 130 1.45 8.60 -6.85
CA ALA A 130 1.41 7.54 -5.84
C ALA A 130 2.66 7.57 -4.97
N VAL A 131 3.84 7.74 -5.57
CA VAL A 131 5.11 7.87 -4.84
C VAL A 131 5.09 9.12 -3.95
N GLU A 132 4.67 10.28 -4.46
CA GLU A 132 4.55 11.52 -3.68
C GLU A 132 3.58 11.36 -2.50
N THR A 133 2.41 10.75 -2.75
CA THR A 133 1.44 10.47 -1.68
C THR A 133 2.03 9.55 -0.63
N TYR A 134 2.75 8.50 -1.05
CA TYR A 134 3.39 7.56 -0.14
C TYR A 134 4.54 8.20 0.66
N SER A 135 5.34 9.05 0.02
CA SER A 135 6.36 9.86 0.69
C SER A 135 5.75 10.74 1.79
N GLU A 136 4.61 11.39 1.51
CA GLU A 136 3.89 12.16 2.54
C GLU A 136 3.38 11.29 3.69
N LEU A 137 2.94 10.05 3.41
CA LEU A 137 2.56 9.10 4.46
C LEU A 137 3.76 8.72 5.35
N LEU A 138 4.94 8.52 4.76
CA LEU A 138 6.16 8.21 5.51
C LEU A 138 6.61 9.40 6.35
N THR A 139 6.66 10.61 5.77
CA THR A 139 7.00 11.83 6.51
C THR A 139 6.04 12.03 7.68
N MET A 140 4.75 11.87 7.44
CA MET A 140 3.74 11.93 8.49
C MET A 140 4.03 10.94 9.62
N PHE A 141 4.33 9.68 9.29
CA PHE A 141 4.64 8.66 10.29
C PHE A 141 5.88 9.03 11.12
N GLU A 142 6.97 9.44 10.47
CA GLU A 142 8.23 9.83 11.13
C GLU A 142 8.08 11.07 12.03
N GLU A 143 7.31 12.06 11.60
CA GLU A 143 7.12 13.31 12.35
C GLU A 143 6.17 13.17 13.54
N ASN A 144 5.15 12.31 13.44
CA ASN A 144 4.07 12.23 14.43
C ASN A 144 4.14 10.99 15.33
N TYR A 145 4.84 9.94 14.90
CA TYR A 145 4.95 8.66 15.63
C TYR A 145 6.43 8.22 15.79
N PRO A 146 7.28 9.09 16.38
CA PRO A 146 8.69 8.77 16.56
C PRO A 146 8.86 7.53 17.43
N GLU A 147 9.93 6.77 17.18
CA GLU A 147 10.32 5.57 17.94
C GLU A 147 9.24 4.48 18.06
N SER A 148 8.15 4.57 17.30
CA SER A 148 7.02 3.65 17.38
C SER A 148 7.25 2.35 16.58
N LEU A 149 8.25 2.31 15.71
CA LEU A 149 8.60 1.11 14.94
C LEU A 149 9.61 0.25 15.71
N LYS A 150 9.32 -1.06 15.82
CA LYS A 150 10.23 -2.07 16.37
C LYS A 150 11.10 -2.69 15.28
N HIS A 151 10.45 -3.34 14.31
CA HIS A 151 11.05 -3.98 13.14
C HIS A 151 10.11 -3.82 11.94
N LEU A 152 10.67 -3.63 10.76
CA LEU A 152 9.96 -3.69 9.49
C LEU A 152 10.56 -4.79 8.63
N PHE A 153 9.84 -5.90 8.47
CA PHE A 153 10.26 -7.01 7.61
C PHE A 153 9.69 -6.83 6.21
N ILE A 154 10.55 -6.80 5.22
CA ILE A 154 10.15 -6.81 3.80
C ILE A 154 10.25 -8.24 3.31
N VAL A 155 9.12 -8.81 2.92
CA VAL A 155 9.02 -10.19 2.41
C VAL A 155 8.72 -10.18 0.92
N LYS A 156 9.16 -11.23 0.22
CA LYS A 156 8.88 -11.45 -1.21
C LYS A 156 9.29 -10.28 -2.13
N GLY A 157 10.25 -9.46 -1.69
CA GLY A 157 10.79 -8.33 -2.47
C GLY A 157 11.76 -8.74 -3.60
N GLU A 158 12.15 -10.01 -3.69
CA GLU A 158 13.20 -10.49 -4.60
C GLU A 158 12.73 -11.43 -5.73
N PHE A 159 11.43 -11.71 -5.91
CA PHE A 159 10.98 -12.68 -6.93
C PHE A 159 10.28 -12.04 -8.14
N SER A 160 10.93 -12.14 -9.30
CA SER A 160 10.29 -12.37 -10.59
C SER A 160 11.27 -13.09 -11.52
N PRO A 161 11.51 -14.42 -11.38
CA PRO A 161 11.92 -15.18 -12.54
C PRO A 161 10.79 -15.04 -13.57
N GLY A 162 11.09 -14.34 -14.67
CA GLY A 162 10.11 -14.12 -15.73
C GLY A 162 9.46 -15.44 -16.13
N VAL A 163 8.13 -15.42 -16.32
CA VAL A 163 7.40 -16.56 -16.85
C VAL A 163 8.11 -17.01 -18.14
N PRO A 164 8.58 -18.27 -18.25
CA PRO A 164 9.12 -18.77 -19.50
C PRO A 164 8.05 -18.63 -20.57
N ILE A 165 8.31 -17.85 -21.62
CA ILE A 165 7.43 -17.77 -22.78
C ILE A 165 7.40 -19.18 -23.39
N PRO A 166 6.24 -19.83 -23.53
CA PRO A 166 6.17 -21.13 -24.21
C PRO A 166 6.75 -21.00 -25.62
N PRO A 167 7.57 -21.94 -26.10
CA PRO A 167 8.07 -21.90 -27.47
C PRO A 167 6.89 -21.83 -28.45
N GLN A 168 6.94 -20.85 -29.35
CA GLN A 168 5.94 -20.70 -30.42
C GLN A 168 5.92 -21.98 -31.27
N PRO A 169 4.74 -22.50 -31.68
CA PRO A 169 4.66 -23.66 -32.55
C PRO A 169 5.41 -23.39 -33.86
N GLY A 170 6.49 -24.13 -34.12
CA GLY A 170 7.32 -24.00 -35.32
C GLY A 170 8.67 -23.28 -35.13
N ALA A 171 9.05 -22.90 -33.91
CA ALA A 171 10.40 -22.39 -33.64
C ALA A 171 11.46 -23.51 -33.72
N ASP A 172 12.62 -23.22 -34.32
CA ASP A 172 13.76 -24.13 -34.41
C ASP A 172 14.29 -24.46 -33.01
N PRO A 173 14.37 -25.75 -32.61
CA PRO A 173 14.84 -26.17 -31.29
C PRO A 173 16.33 -25.83 -31.03
N THR A 174 17.09 -25.42 -32.05
CA THR A 174 18.50 -25.00 -31.91
C THR A 174 18.67 -23.50 -31.66
N LEU A 175 17.61 -22.70 -31.85
CA LEU A 175 17.60 -21.26 -31.54
C LEU A 175 16.96 -21.04 -30.17
N THR A 176 17.78 -20.94 -29.12
CA THR A 176 17.32 -20.37 -27.85
C THR A 176 16.96 -18.91 -28.08
N PRO A 177 15.71 -18.46 -27.85
CA PRO A 177 15.43 -17.04 -27.84
C PRO A 177 16.34 -16.39 -26.78
N PRO A 178 16.91 -15.21 -27.04
CA PRO A 178 17.67 -14.51 -26.01
C PRO A 178 16.77 -14.39 -24.79
N HIS A 179 17.24 -14.91 -23.64
CA HIS A 179 16.54 -14.70 -22.39
C HIS A 179 16.30 -13.18 -22.28
N PRO A 180 15.06 -12.72 -22.04
CA PRO A 180 14.86 -11.32 -21.73
C PRO A 180 15.82 -10.97 -20.59
N PRO A 181 16.50 -9.80 -20.64
CA PRO A 181 17.35 -9.38 -19.53
C PRO A 181 16.51 -9.50 -18.25
N PRO A 182 17.09 -10.00 -17.14
CA PRO A 182 16.34 -10.13 -15.91
C PRO A 182 15.65 -8.79 -15.66
N ALA A 183 14.32 -8.82 -15.56
CA ALA A 183 13.55 -7.62 -15.28
C ALA A 183 14.20 -6.93 -14.08
N PRO A 184 14.53 -5.63 -14.16
CA PRO A 184 15.27 -4.96 -13.10
C PRO A 184 14.53 -5.22 -11.79
N ARG A 185 15.29 -5.62 -10.75
CA ARG A 185 14.72 -5.78 -9.41
C ARG A 185 14.09 -4.45 -9.04
N ILE A 186 12.76 -4.41 -9.03
CA ILE A 186 12.03 -3.15 -8.89
C ILE A 186 12.09 -2.63 -7.45
N PHE A 187 12.31 -3.54 -6.49
CA PHE A 187 12.38 -3.21 -5.07
C PHE A 187 13.50 -2.19 -4.74
N PRO A 188 14.79 -2.39 -5.11
CA PRO A 188 15.82 -1.36 -4.90
C PRO A 188 15.48 0.01 -5.49
N VAL A 189 14.85 0.05 -6.67
CA VAL A 189 14.41 1.30 -7.30
C VAL A 189 13.33 1.97 -6.46
N ALA A 190 12.28 1.22 -6.09
CA ALA A 190 11.19 1.72 -5.26
C ALA A 190 11.69 2.21 -3.88
N TYR A 191 12.54 1.43 -3.22
CA TYR A 191 13.12 1.79 -1.94
C TYR A 191 13.97 3.07 -2.05
N ASN A 192 14.76 3.22 -3.12
CA ASN A 192 15.54 4.44 -3.33
C ASN A 192 14.70 5.71 -3.50
N LEU A 193 13.49 5.60 -4.06
CA LEU A 193 12.57 6.74 -4.20
C LEU A 193 12.03 7.22 -2.85
N VAL A 194 11.86 6.32 -1.88
CA VAL A 194 11.16 6.62 -0.62
C VAL A 194 12.08 6.66 0.60
N LYS A 195 13.28 6.06 0.53
CA LYS A 195 14.18 5.95 1.69
C LYS A 195 14.56 7.30 2.30
N HIS A 196 14.61 8.37 1.50
CA HIS A 196 14.97 9.72 1.96
C HIS A 196 13.94 10.30 2.94
N PHE A 197 12.71 9.79 2.92
CA PHE A 197 11.64 10.16 3.84
C PHE A 197 11.64 9.33 5.13
N LEU A 198 12.49 8.30 5.22
CA LEU A 198 12.69 7.49 6.43
C LEU A 198 13.84 8.05 7.26
N SER A 199 13.68 8.11 8.58
CA SER A 199 14.75 8.47 9.51
C SER A 199 15.86 7.41 9.53
N GLU A 200 17.04 7.77 10.04
CA GLU A 200 18.12 6.78 10.20
C GLU A 200 17.72 5.63 11.13
N ASP A 201 16.93 5.92 12.16
CA ASP A 201 16.42 4.91 13.10
C ASP A 201 15.52 3.91 12.37
N THR A 202 14.52 4.40 11.62
CA THR A 202 13.64 3.54 10.81
C THR A 202 14.43 2.71 9.81
N ARG A 203 15.38 3.31 9.07
CA ARG A 203 16.20 2.58 8.09
C ARG A 203 17.00 1.45 8.71
N LYS A 204 17.49 1.60 9.95
CA LYS A 204 18.21 0.53 10.68
C LYS A 204 17.30 -0.63 11.07
N LYS A 205 15.99 -0.38 11.19
CA LYS A 205 14.96 -1.36 11.56
C LYS A 205 14.32 -2.06 10.36
N VAL A 206 14.59 -1.59 9.14
CA VAL A 206 14.16 -2.25 7.89
C VAL A 206 15.05 -3.45 7.61
N VAL A 207 14.43 -4.63 7.50
CA VAL A 207 15.11 -5.89 7.21
C VAL A 207 14.47 -6.53 5.97
N VAL A 208 15.24 -6.64 4.89
CA VAL A 208 14.81 -7.32 3.67
C VAL A 208 15.09 -8.82 3.82
N LEU A 209 14.03 -9.64 3.77
CA LEU A 209 14.13 -11.07 3.96
C LEU A 209 14.23 -11.81 2.62
N GLY A 210 15.07 -12.85 2.60
CA GLY A 210 15.27 -13.74 1.46
C GLY A 210 14.21 -14.84 1.37
N SER A 211 14.56 -15.98 0.77
CA SER A 211 13.64 -17.11 0.57
C SER A 211 13.11 -17.74 1.87
N ASN A 212 13.85 -17.63 2.98
CA ASN A 212 13.50 -18.15 4.30
C ASN A 212 12.67 -17.16 5.15
N TRP A 213 11.94 -16.26 4.50
CA TRP A 213 11.21 -15.20 5.19
C TRP A 213 10.15 -15.74 6.17
N LYS A 214 9.50 -16.87 5.86
CA LYS A 214 8.51 -17.50 6.75
C LYS A 214 9.15 -17.95 8.07
N GLU A 215 10.29 -18.61 7.99
CA GLU A 215 11.04 -19.08 9.14
C GLU A 215 11.51 -17.91 10.01
N VAL A 216 11.97 -16.81 9.40
CA VAL A 216 12.37 -15.60 10.14
C VAL A 216 11.17 -14.94 10.82
N LEU A 217 10.00 -14.88 10.19
CA LEU A 217 8.78 -14.37 10.85
C LEU A 217 8.41 -15.23 12.07
N GLN A 218 8.48 -16.56 11.96
CA GLN A 218 8.20 -17.48 13.07
C GLN A 218 9.19 -17.37 14.23
N GLN A 219 10.41 -16.87 14.00
CA GLN A 219 11.35 -16.58 15.08
C GLN A 219 10.88 -15.40 15.93
N HIS A 220 10.22 -14.42 15.32
CA HIS A 220 9.80 -13.17 15.98
C HIS A 220 8.35 -13.19 16.47
N ILE A 221 7.50 -13.98 15.82
CA ILE A 221 6.05 -14.06 16.07
C ILE A 221 5.69 -15.53 16.31
N ASP A 222 4.83 -15.80 17.29
CA ASP A 222 4.34 -17.16 17.50
C ASP A 222 3.53 -17.63 16.27
N PRO A 223 3.70 -18.85 15.74
CA PRO A 223 2.95 -19.33 14.58
C PRO A 223 1.42 -19.19 14.72
N ALA A 224 0.87 -19.32 15.94
CA ALA A 224 -0.55 -19.13 16.21
C ALA A 224 -1.03 -17.66 16.06
N GLN A 225 -0.11 -16.72 15.92
CA GLN A 225 -0.38 -15.30 15.70
C GLN A 225 -0.08 -14.84 14.26
N ILE A 226 0.50 -15.70 13.42
CA ILE A 226 0.81 -15.40 12.01
C ILE A 226 -0.26 -16.05 11.13
N PRO A 227 -0.86 -15.33 10.15
CA PRO A 227 -1.74 -15.95 9.16
C PRO A 227 -1.07 -17.12 8.44
N VAL A 228 -1.83 -18.14 8.06
CA VAL A 228 -1.32 -19.29 7.29
C VAL A 228 -0.63 -18.84 5.99
N GLU A 229 -1.19 -17.82 5.32
CA GLU A 229 -0.58 -17.18 4.14
C GLU A 229 0.89 -16.74 4.39
N TYR A 230 1.17 -16.23 5.59
CA TYR A 230 2.48 -15.74 6.00
C TYR A 230 3.32 -16.79 6.76
N GLY A 231 2.91 -18.07 6.72
CA GLY A 231 3.66 -19.18 7.29
C GLY A 231 3.32 -19.52 8.73
N GLY A 232 2.22 -19.04 9.29
CA GLY A 232 1.73 -19.48 10.60
C GLY A 232 0.61 -20.49 10.55
N THR A 233 -0.24 -20.45 11.57
CA THR A 233 -1.43 -21.31 11.73
C THR A 233 -2.71 -20.52 11.97
N LEU A 234 -2.65 -19.18 12.01
CA LEU A 234 -3.81 -18.33 12.22
C LEU A 234 -4.69 -18.31 10.95
N THR A 235 -6.00 -18.50 11.17
CA THR A 235 -7.04 -18.40 10.15
C THR A 235 -8.19 -17.56 10.69
N ASP A 236 -9.06 -17.07 9.81
CA ASP A 236 -10.35 -16.51 10.24
C ASP A 236 -11.28 -17.61 10.77
N PRO A 237 -12.38 -17.24 11.47
CA PRO A 237 -13.33 -18.22 12.00
C PRO A 237 -13.97 -19.14 10.94
N ASP A 238 -14.00 -18.71 9.68
CA ASP A 238 -14.48 -19.49 8.53
C ASP A 238 -13.39 -20.35 7.87
N GLY A 239 -12.16 -20.30 8.39
CA GLY A 239 -11.01 -21.04 7.89
C GLY A 239 -10.21 -20.33 6.80
N ASP A 240 -10.48 -19.05 6.49
CA ASP A 240 -9.68 -18.31 5.51
C ASP A 240 -8.21 -18.19 5.96
N PRO A 241 -7.23 -18.75 5.21
CA PRO A 241 -5.81 -18.71 5.55
C PRO A 241 -5.19 -17.31 5.47
N LYS A 242 -5.88 -16.37 4.81
CA LYS A 242 -5.44 -14.99 4.63
C LYS A 242 -5.83 -14.07 5.79
N CYS A 243 -6.74 -14.52 6.67
CA CYS A 243 -7.32 -13.67 7.70
C CYS A 243 -7.93 -12.38 7.11
N SER A 244 -8.70 -12.49 6.01
CA SER A 244 -9.27 -11.35 5.29
C SER A 244 -10.23 -10.50 6.14
N SER A 245 -10.72 -11.02 7.27
CA SER A 245 -11.48 -10.23 8.25
C SER A 245 -10.64 -9.17 8.96
N LYS A 246 -9.31 -9.33 8.98
CA LYS A 246 -8.34 -8.45 9.64
C LYS A 246 -7.42 -7.74 8.66
N ILE A 247 -7.05 -8.39 7.56
CA ILE A 247 -6.09 -7.88 6.57
C ILE A 247 -6.82 -7.60 5.26
N ASN A 248 -6.74 -6.35 4.79
CA ASN A 248 -7.24 -6.01 3.47
C ASN A 248 -6.17 -6.30 2.40
N TYR A 249 -6.52 -7.08 1.38
CA TYR A 249 -5.62 -7.45 0.28
C TYR A 249 -5.74 -6.55 -0.96
N GLY A 250 -6.35 -5.38 -0.83
CA GLY A 250 -6.52 -4.40 -1.90
C GLY A 250 -7.37 -4.91 -3.06
N GLY A 251 -6.85 -4.73 -4.27
CA GLY A 251 -7.52 -5.04 -5.53
C GLY A 251 -7.85 -3.79 -6.35
N ASP A 252 -8.19 -4.01 -7.61
CA ASP A 252 -8.49 -2.92 -8.54
C ASP A 252 -9.74 -2.15 -8.11
N VAL A 253 -9.63 -0.83 -8.05
CA VAL A 253 -10.76 0.03 -7.68
C VAL A 253 -11.71 0.14 -8.88
N PRO A 254 -13.00 -0.26 -8.75
CA PRO A 254 -13.93 -0.15 -9.86
C PRO A 254 -14.12 1.31 -10.30
N GLN A 255 -14.12 1.55 -11.61
CA GLN A 255 -14.18 2.89 -12.19
C GLN A 255 -15.39 3.72 -11.72
N HIS A 256 -16.50 3.10 -11.32
CA HIS A 256 -17.66 3.82 -10.79
C HIS A 256 -17.41 4.49 -9.41
N TYR A 257 -16.27 4.24 -8.77
CA TYR A 257 -15.81 5.01 -7.60
C TYR A 257 -14.98 6.25 -7.98
N TYR A 258 -14.58 6.39 -9.25
CA TYR A 258 -13.69 7.48 -9.65
C TYR A 258 -14.45 8.81 -9.58
N MET A 259 -13.84 9.77 -8.89
CA MET A 259 -14.36 11.14 -8.78
C MET A 259 -13.75 12.09 -9.80
N ARG A 260 -12.64 11.67 -10.42
CA ARG A 260 -11.82 12.46 -11.34
C ARG A 260 -11.11 11.53 -12.33
N ASP A 261 -10.89 12.03 -13.55
CA ASP A 261 -10.23 11.29 -14.62
C ASP A 261 -8.73 11.61 -14.71
N GLN A 262 -8.30 12.72 -14.10
CA GLN A 262 -6.92 13.17 -14.05
C GLN A 262 -6.60 13.82 -12.71
N LEU A 263 -5.33 13.80 -12.33
CA LEU A 263 -4.79 14.61 -11.23
C LEU A 263 -4.11 15.84 -11.81
N THR A 264 -4.26 16.98 -11.14
CA THR A 264 -3.48 18.17 -11.47
C THR A 264 -1.99 17.88 -11.27
N GLN A 265 -1.21 18.00 -12.33
CA GLN A 265 0.24 17.83 -12.33
C GLN A 265 0.88 19.11 -12.85
N GLN A 266 1.96 19.55 -12.20
CA GLN A 266 2.80 20.62 -12.73
C GLN A 266 3.83 19.99 -13.67
N TYR A 267 3.87 20.47 -14.92
CA TYR A 267 4.85 20.04 -15.91
C TYR A 267 6.12 20.88 -15.76
N GLU A 268 7.28 20.22 -15.75
CA GLU A 268 8.58 20.88 -15.61
C GLU A 268 8.98 21.67 -16.87
N HIS A 269 8.63 21.14 -18.05
CA HIS A 269 8.95 21.74 -19.32
C HIS A 269 7.72 21.82 -20.22
N THR A 270 7.57 22.97 -20.89
CA THR A 270 6.62 23.17 -21.99
C THR A 270 7.41 23.60 -23.21
N VAL A 271 7.24 22.88 -24.32
CA VAL A 271 7.98 23.14 -25.57
C VAL A 271 6.99 23.30 -26.71
N VAL A 272 7.24 24.26 -27.60
CA VAL A 272 6.47 24.44 -28.83
C VAL A 272 7.09 23.60 -29.94
N VAL A 273 6.32 22.66 -30.49
CA VAL A 273 6.75 21.81 -31.61
C VAL A 273 6.08 22.28 -32.89
N ASN A 274 6.89 22.73 -33.86
CA ASN A 274 6.37 23.18 -35.15
C ASN A 274 5.77 22.02 -35.96
N ARG A 275 4.84 22.33 -36.86
CA ARG A 275 4.20 21.34 -37.73
C ARG A 275 5.25 20.58 -38.54
N GLY A 276 5.27 19.25 -38.41
CA GLY A 276 6.23 18.38 -39.09
C GLY A 276 7.60 18.26 -38.42
N SER A 277 7.79 18.87 -37.24
CA SER A 277 9.01 18.75 -36.43
C SER A 277 8.82 17.79 -35.26
N SER A 278 9.91 17.41 -34.60
CA SER A 278 9.91 16.59 -33.39
C SER A 278 10.85 17.18 -32.33
N HIS A 279 10.55 16.96 -31.06
CA HIS A 279 11.44 17.27 -29.94
C HIS A 279 11.82 15.96 -29.24
N GLN A 280 13.11 15.77 -28.99
CA GLN A 280 13.66 14.58 -28.31
C GLN A 280 14.39 15.03 -27.05
N VAL A 281 14.29 14.21 -26.01
CA VAL A 281 15.04 14.38 -24.76
C VAL A 281 15.94 13.17 -24.63
N GLU A 282 17.24 13.41 -24.56
CA GLU A 282 18.26 12.36 -24.45
C GLU A 282 18.68 12.22 -22.98
N TYR A 283 18.73 10.97 -22.51
CA TYR A 283 19.21 10.63 -21.18
C TYR A 283 20.35 9.62 -21.31
N GLU A 284 21.54 9.98 -20.83
CA GLU A 284 22.66 9.05 -20.76
C GLU A 284 22.52 8.19 -19.49
N ILE A 285 22.29 6.89 -19.68
CA ILE A 285 22.21 5.93 -18.57
C ILE A 285 23.58 5.26 -18.44
N LEU A 286 24.34 5.66 -17.42
CA LEU A 286 25.59 5.02 -17.05
C LEU A 286 25.28 3.76 -16.23
N PHE A 287 25.58 2.58 -16.77
CA PHE A 287 25.51 1.33 -16.01
C PHE A 287 26.82 1.14 -15.22
N PRO A 288 26.75 0.82 -13.91
CA PRO A 288 27.92 0.32 -13.17
C PRO A 288 28.30 -1.10 -13.57
#